data_AF-A0AAW0M4K6-F1
#
_entry.id   AF-A0AAW0M4K6-F1
#
_cell.length_a   1.000
_cell.length_b   1.000
_cell.length_c   1.000
_cell.angle_alpha   90.00
_cell.angle_beta   90.00
_cell.angle_gamma   90.00
#
_symmetry.space_group_name_H-M   'P 1'
#
loop_
_entity.id
_entity.type
_entity.pdbx_description
1 polymer ?
#
loop_
_entity_poly.entity_id
_entity_poly.type
_entity_poly.pdbx_seq_one_letter_code
_entity_poly.pdbx_strand_id
1 'polypeptide(L)'
;SSVIFERLTKNGREFEEQTREHVNEYANAGLRTLLFAYRELDEEEYNKFNEEFTEAKNSVSADRDEMMEEVAEKIENDLILLGATAVEDKLQNGVSLMQ
;
A
#
# COMPACT_ATOMS: atom_id res chain seq x y z
N SER A 1 2.59 -7.65 -10.55
CA SER A 1 2.04 -6.28 -10.55
C SER A 1 1.93 -5.85 -9.10
N SER A 2 2.31 -4.62 -8.75
CA SER A 2 2.08 -4.11 -7.39
C SER A 2 0.71 -3.44 -7.32
N VAL A 3 -0.08 -3.80 -6.32
CA VAL A 3 -1.46 -3.31 -6.08
C VAL A 3 -1.51 -1.79 -5.98
N ILE A 4 -0.46 -1.15 -5.44
CA ILE A 4 -0.40 0.31 -5.30
C ILE A 4 -0.45 1.03 -6.65
N PHE A 5 0.23 0.51 -7.68
CA PHE A 5 0.25 1.18 -8.99
C PHE A 5 -1.11 1.19 -9.67
N GLU A 6 -1.98 0.23 -9.35
CA GLU A 6 -3.34 0.15 -9.89
C GLU A 6 -4.27 1.18 -9.23
N ARG A 7 -3.93 1.64 -8.02
CA ARG A 7 -4.71 2.58 -7.20
C ARG A 7 -4.27 4.05 -7.33
N LEU A 8 -3.26 4.35 -8.15
CA LEU A 8 -2.78 5.72 -8.36
C LEU A 8 -3.72 6.54 -9.25
N THR A 9 -3.96 7.80 -8.88
CA THR A 9 -4.65 8.78 -9.74
C THR A 9 -3.81 9.14 -10.96
N LYS A 10 -4.42 9.67 -12.02
CA LYS A 10 -3.71 10.05 -13.26
C LYS A 10 -2.57 11.04 -13.00
N ASN A 11 -2.79 12.00 -12.09
CA ASN A 11 -1.81 13.03 -11.75
C ASN A 11 -0.81 12.56 -10.66
N GLY A 12 -1.05 11.41 -10.04
CA GLY A 12 -0.24 10.85 -8.95
C GLY A 12 0.86 9.90 -9.41
N ARG A 13 1.15 9.86 -10.72
CA ARG A 13 2.02 8.89 -11.39
C ARG A 13 3.34 9.48 -11.88
N GLU A 14 3.67 10.71 -11.50
CA GLU A 14 4.86 11.44 -11.97
C GLU A 14 6.14 10.60 -11.89
N PHE A 15 6.34 9.87 -10.79
CA PHE A 15 7.53 9.04 -10.55
C PHE A 15 7.28 7.53 -10.73
N GLU A 16 6.17 7.12 -11.35
CA GLU A 16 5.77 5.71 -11.44
C GLU A 16 6.81 4.87 -12.20
N GLU A 17 7.24 5.34 -13.37
CA GLU A 17 8.18 4.60 -14.23
C GLU A 17 9.51 4.37 -13.51
N GLN A 18 10.12 5.43 -12.99
CA GLN A 18 11.39 5.36 -12.25
C GLN A 18 11.27 4.50 -10.99
N THR A 19 10.16 4.61 -10.26
CA THR A 19 9.94 3.79 -9.06
C THR A 19 9.78 2.31 -9.42
N ARG A 20 9.12 1.98 -10.53
CA ARG A 20 9.01 0.60 -11.03
C ARG A 20 10.37 0.02 -11.38
N GLU A 21 11.23 0.80 -12.04
CA GLU A 21 12.60 0.38 -12.35
C GLU A 21 13.38 0.06 -11.07
N HIS A 22 13.42 0.98 -10.11
CA HIS A 22 14.10 0.74 -8.82
C HIS A 22 13.52 -0.47 -8.07
N VAL A 23 12.20 -0.64 -8.03
CA VAL A 23 11.56 -1.80 -7.39
C VAL A 23 12.00 -3.11 -8.03
N ASN A 24 12.11 -3.15 -9.36
CA ASN A 24 12.60 -4.33 -10.08
C ASN A 24 14.07 -4.60 -9.76
N GLU A 25 14.91 -3.57 -9.71
CA GLU A 25 16.33 -3.71 -9.31
C GLU A 25 16.48 -4.24 -7.88
N TYR A 26 15.71 -3.69 -6.93
CA TYR A 26 15.70 -4.14 -5.54
C TYR A 26 15.22 -5.59 -5.41
N ALA A 27 14.18 -5.96 -6.14
CA ALA A 27 13.68 -7.34 -6.16
C ALA A 27 14.73 -8.31 -6.74
N ASN A 28 15.43 -7.91 -7.81
CA ASN A 28 16.53 -8.69 -8.39
C ASN A 28 17.72 -8.83 -7.43
N ALA A 29 17.94 -7.85 -6.56
CA ALA A 29 18.94 -7.89 -5.50
C ALA A 29 18.49 -8.68 -4.25
N GLY A 30 17.26 -9.25 -4.25
CA GLY A 30 16.73 -10.02 -3.12
C GLY A 30 16.23 -9.18 -1.96
N LEU A 31 16.03 -7.87 -2.15
CA LEU A 31 15.52 -6.97 -1.12
C LEU A 31 13.99 -6.99 -1.08
N ARG A 32 13.42 -6.85 0.12
CA ARG A 32 11.98 -6.62 0.27
C ARG A 32 11.65 -5.18 -0.03
N THR A 33 10.67 -4.94 -0.91
CA THR A 33 10.25 -3.60 -1.29
C THR A 33 8.90 -3.25 -0.66
N LEU A 34 8.75 -1.99 -0.24
CA LEU A 34 7.48 -1.41 0.18
C LEU A 34 7.20 -0.16 -0.66
N LEU A 35 6.00 -0.04 -1.21
CA LEU A 35 5.55 1.13 -1.95
C LEU A 35 4.70 2.01 -1.04
N PHE A 36 4.91 3.31 -1.13
CA PHE A 36 4.20 4.32 -0.34
C PHE A 36 3.47 5.26 -1.28
N ALA A 37 2.20 5.49 -0.98
CA ALA A 37 1.35 6.44 -1.67
C ALA A 37 0.37 7.04 -0.65
N TYR A 38 -0.14 8.23 -0.94
CA TYR A 38 -1.08 8.93 -0.06
C TYR A 38 -2.18 9.58 -0.85
N ARG A 39 -3.28 9.91 -0.19
CA ARG A 39 -4.34 10.77 -0.69
C ARG A 39 -4.70 11.75 0.41
N GLU A 40 -4.88 13.01 0.04
CA GLU A 40 -5.49 14.01 0.91
C GLU A 40 -7.00 13.83 0.85
N LEU A 41 -7.64 13.74 2.01
CA LEU A 41 -9.08 13.72 2.16
C LEU A 41 -9.50 15.07 2.72
N ASP A 42 -10.58 15.63 2.20
CA ASP A 42 -11.22 16.76 2.85
C ASP A 42 -11.97 16.34 4.13
N GLU A 43 -12.43 17.32 4.90
CA GLU A 43 -13.10 17.07 6.18
C GLU A 43 -14.42 16.30 6.01
N GLU A 44 -15.16 16.54 4.91
CA GLU A 44 -16.44 15.88 4.65
C GLU A 44 -16.21 14.40 4.27
N GLU A 45 -15.26 14.15 3.35
CA GLU A 45 -14.84 12.80 2.96
C GLU A 45 -14.34 12.00 4.17
N TYR A 46 -13.48 12.60 5.00
CA TYR A 46 -12.96 11.96 6.19
C TYR A 46 -14.06 11.62 7.19
N ASN A 47 -14.96 12.56 7.50
CA ASN A 47 -16.02 12.34 8.47
C ASN A 47 -16.93 11.20 8.01
N LYS A 48 -17.32 11.18 6.73
CA LYS A 48 -18.12 10.10 6.15
C LYS A 48 -17.41 8.75 6.23
N PHE A 49 -16.14 8.69 5.83
CA PHE A 49 -15.35 7.46 5.93
C PHE A 49 -15.25 6.98 7.38
N ASN A 50 -15.00 7.88 8.34
CA ASN A 50 -14.83 7.53 9.74
C ASN A 50 -16.13 7.01 10.37
N GLU A 51 -17.28 7.54 9.98
CA GLU A 51 -18.60 7.03 10.38
C GLU A 51 -18.79 5.58 9.90
N GLU A 52 -18.63 5.33 8.60
CA GLU A 52 -18.77 4.00 7.98
C GLU A 52 -17.74 3.00 8.56
N PHE A 53 -16.50 3.44 8.77
CA PHE A 53 -15.43 2.62 9.34
C PHE A 53 -15.74 2.24 10.79
N THR A 54 -16.28 3.17 11.57
CA THR A 54 -16.67 2.92 12.96
C THR A 54 -17.83 1.93 13.04
N GLU A 55 -18.81 2.04 12.14
CA GLU A 55 -19.92 1.09 12.02
C GLU A 55 -19.40 -0.31 11.68
N ALA A 56 -18.62 -0.45 10.61
CA ALA A 56 -18.02 -1.72 10.20
C ALA A 56 -17.18 -2.34 11.32
N LYS A 57 -16.33 -1.54 11.98
CA LYS A 57 -15.45 -2.00 13.07
C LYS A 57 -16.23 -2.55 14.26
N ASN A 58 -17.36 -1.94 14.60
CA ASN A 58 -18.20 -2.32 15.74
C ASN A 58 -19.22 -3.41 15.40
N SER A 59 -19.32 -3.83 14.13
CA SER A 59 -20.18 -4.94 13.75
C SER A 59 -19.77 -6.23 14.47
N VAL A 60 -20.76 -6.97 14.94
CA VAL A 60 -20.62 -8.31 15.54
C VAL A 60 -21.08 -9.42 14.58
N SER A 61 -21.42 -9.06 13.33
CA SER A 61 -21.81 -10.02 12.31
C SER A 61 -20.60 -10.84 11.80
N ALA A 62 -20.88 -11.95 11.12
CA ALA A 62 -19.85 -12.72 10.43
C ALA A 62 -19.20 -11.95 9.27
N ASP A 63 -19.90 -10.94 8.73
CA ASP A 63 -19.49 -10.18 7.54
C ASP A 63 -18.61 -8.97 7.89
N ARG A 64 -18.19 -8.83 9.16
CA ARG A 64 -17.37 -7.71 9.64
C ARG A 64 -16.12 -7.48 8.78
N ASP A 65 -15.42 -8.54 8.40
CA ASP A 65 -14.18 -8.42 7.62
C ASP A 65 -14.45 -7.90 6.21
N GLU A 66 -15.54 -8.32 5.58
CA GLU A 66 -16.00 -7.81 4.27
C GLU A 66 -16.40 -6.34 4.36
N MET A 67 -17.16 -5.95 5.39
CA MET A 67 -17.52 -4.54 5.62
C MET A 67 -16.28 -3.66 5.80
N MET A 68 -15.26 -4.15 6.51
CA MET A 68 -14.01 -3.42 6.70
C MET A 68 -13.23 -3.25 5.40
N GLU A 69 -13.21 -4.29 4.56
CA GLU A 69 -12.57 -4.25 3.23
C GLU A 69 -13.28 -3.26 2.30
N GLU A 70 -14.62 -3.30 2.23
CA GLU A 70 -15.42 -2.36 1.43
C GLU A 70 -15.19 -0.90 1.84
N VAL A 71 -15.11 -0.63 3.15
CA VAL A 71 -14.86 0.74 3.65
C VAL A 71 -13.44 1.18 3.36
N ALA A 72 -12.44 0.30 3.51
CA ALA A 72 -11.05 0.60 3.16
C ALA A 72 -10.89 0.90 1.67
N GLU A 73 -11.54 0.13 0.79
CA GLU A 73 -11.49 0.35 -0.66
C GLU A 73 -11.96 1.77 -1.05
N LYS A 74 -12.90 2.38 -0.32
CA LYS A 74 -13.38 3.73 -0.64
C LYS A 74 -12.29 4.81 -0.57
N ILE A 75 -11.31 4.63 0.32
CA ILE A 75 -10.22 5.62 0.50
C ILE A 75 -8.88 5.16 -0.10
N GLU A 76 -8.69 3.87 -0.32
CA GLU A 76 -7.47 3.31 -0.90
C GLU A 76 -7.48 3.35 -2.44
N ASN A 77 -7.93 4.48 -3.00
CA ASN A 77 -7.98 4.78 -4.42
C ASN A 77 -7.64 6.25 -4.66
N ASP A 78 -7.31 6.61 -5.90
CA ASP A 78 -6.88 7.95 -6.29
C ASP A 78 -5.62 8.44 -5.57
N LEU A 79 -4.68 7.53 -5.33
CA LEU A 79 -3.47 7.79 -4.57
C LEU A 79 -2.40 8.53 -5.40
N ILE A 80 -1.54 9.27 -4.71
CA ILE A 80 -0.33 9.92 -5.23
C ILE A 80 0.87 9.13 -4.75
N LEU A 81 1.72 8.69 -5.68
CA LEU A 81 2.92 7.93 -5.38
C LEU A 81 3.94 8.82 -4.65
N LEU A 82 4.43 8.35 -3.50
CA LEU A 82 5.57 8.94 -2.80
C LEU A 82 6.89 8.27 -3.18
N GLY A 83 6.87 6.95 -3.38
CA GLY A 83 8.04 6.18 -3.79
C GLY A 83 8.05 4.78 -3.19
N ALA A 84 9.25 4.20 -3.07
CA ALA A 84 9.45 2.89 -2.49
C ALA A 84 10.64 2.87 -1.52
N THR A 85 10.62 1.95 -0.55
CA THR A 85 11.79 1.59 0.24
C THR A 85 12.23 0.17 -0.11
N ALA A 86 13.50 -0.14 0.16
CA ALA A 86 14.07 -1.47 0.05
C ALA A 86 14.71 -1.85 1.39
N VAL A 87 14.34 -3.01 1.91
CA VAL A 87 14.79 -3.53 3.19
C VAL A 87 15.54 -4.83 2.94
N GLU A 88 16.79 -4.85 3.38
CA GLU A 88 17.58 -6.08 3.43
C GLU A 88 17.20 -6.87 4.68
N ASP A 89 16.75 -8.11 4.50
CA ASP A 89 16.64 -9.05 5.61
C ASP A 89 18.04 -9.43 6.06
N LYS A 90 18.49 -8.92 7.20
CA LYS A 90 19.76 -9.37 7.81
C LYS A 90 19.65 -10.84 8.18
N LEU A 91 20.20 -11.71 7.34
CA LEU A 91 20.45 -13.11 7.67
C LEU A 91 21.47 -13.17 8.83
N GLN A 92 21.30 -14.12 9.74
CA GLN A 92 22.26 -14.32 10.83
C GLN A 92 23.66 -14.62 10.27
N ASN A 93 24.70 -14.08 10.90
CA ASN A 93 26.10 -14.36 10.57
C ASN A 93 26.35 -15.87 10.62
N GLY A 94 26.51 -16.51 9.46
CA GLY A 94 26.70 -17.96 9.33
C GLY A 94 25.80 -18.64 8.30
N VAL A 95 24.80 -17.95 7.76
CA VAL A 95 24.03 -18.44 6.60
C VAL A 95 24.71 -17.97 5.31
N SER A 96 25.90 -18.51 5.04
CA SER A 96 26.41 -18.55 3.67
C SER A 96 25.67 -19.70 2.99
N LEU A 97 24.94 -19.43 1.91
CA LEU A 97 24.56 -20.50 0.99
C LEU A 97 25.84 -21.17 0.52
N MET A 98 26.06 -22.42 0.97
CA MET A 98 26.93 -23.31 0.22
C MET A 98 26.28 -23.50 -1.15
N GLN A 99 27.10 -23.22 -2.17
CA GLN A 99 26.93 -23.43 -3.62
C GLN A 99 26.26 -22.32 -4.44
#